data_AF-A0A5J4KSF2-F1
#
_entry.id   AF-A0A5J4KSF2-F1
#
_cell.length_a   1.000
_cell.length_b   1.000
_cell.length_c   1.000
_cell.angle_alpha   90.00
_cell.angle_beta   90.00
_cell.angle_gamma   90.00
#
_symmetry.space_group_name_H-M   'P 1'
#
loop_
_entity.id
_entity.type
_entity.pdbx_description
1 polymer ?
#
loop_
_entity_poly.entity_id
_entity_poly.type
_entity_poly.pdbx_seq_one_letter_code
_entity_poly.pdbx_strand_id
1 'polypeptide(L)' 'MANQEHLALLQQGVEAWNSWRREHPQIKPDLDHALLENIYLSNSNLSGASFRGRIFRT' A
#
# COMPACT_ATOMS: atom_id res chain seq x y z
N MET A 1 -6.14 -10.71 2.14
CA MET A 1 -5.93 -10.71 0.67
C MET A 1 -5.82 -9.26 0.29
N ALA A 2 -4.63 -8.79 -0.10
CA ALA A 2 -4.46 -7.40 -0.52
C ALA A 2 -5.52 -7.08 -1.58
N ASN A 3 -6.22 -5.96 -1.39
CA ASN A 3 -7.17 -5.52 -2.40
C ASN A 3 -6.36 -5.22 -3.68
N GLN A 4 -6.68 -5.92 -4.77
CA GLN A 4 -6.01 -5.76 -6.06
C GLN A 4 -6.08 -4.31 -6.56
N GLU A 5 -7.12 -3.56 -6.17
CA GLU A 5 -7.24 -2.14 -6.46
C GLU A 5 -6.14 -1.30 -5.79
N HIS A 6 -5.82 -1.56 -4.52
CA HIS A 6 -4.76 -0.85 -3.81
C HIS A 6 -3.38 -1.20 -4.38
N LEU A 7 -3.19 -2.45 -4.81
CA LEU A 7 -1.98 -2.86 -5.51
C LEU A 7 -1.84 -2.18 -6.88
N ALA A 8 -2.93 -2.06 -7.63
CA ALA A 8 -2.92 -1.35 -8.91
C ALA A 8 -2.60 0.14 -8.73
N LEU A 9 -3.10 0.79 -7.67
CA LEU A 9 -2.77 2.16 -7.33
C LEU A 9 -1.29 2.33 -6.95
N LEU A 10 -0.72 1.38 -6.18
CA LEU A 10 0.71 1.38 -5.86
C LEU A 10 1.59 1.13 -7.11
N GLN A 11 1.12 0.30 -8.05
CA GLN A 11 1.80 0.08 -9.33
C GLN A 11 1.77 1.31 -10.26
N GLN A 12 0.72 2.13 -10.18
CA GLN A 12 0.66 3.42 -10.88
C GLN A 12 1.67 4.44 -10.33
N GLY A 13 2.14 4.21 -9.09
CA GLY A 13 3.20 4.99 -8.46
C GLY A 13 2.76 5.76 -7.24
N VAL A 14 3.74 6.34 -6.56
CA VAL A 14 3.58 7.02 -5.26
C VAL A 14 2.67 8.25 -5.36
N GLU A 15 2.67 8.97 -6.48
CA GLU A 15 1.81 10.14 -6.69
C GLU A 15 0.33 9.79 -6.79
N ALA A 16 0.00 8.71 -7.52
CA ALA A 16 -1.36 8.20 -7.64
C ALA A 16 -1.87 7.71 -6.28
N TRP A 17 -1.03 6.96 -5.56
CA TRP A 17 -1.31 6.53 -4.20
C TRP A 17 -1.58 7.71 -3.25
N ASN A 18 -0.72 8.71 -3.25
CA ASN A 18 -0.83 9.87 -2.36
C ASN A 18 -2.06 10.73 -2.69
N SER A 19 -2.46 10.82 -3.96
CA SER A 19 -3.69 11.50 -4.36
C SER A 19 -4.92 10.74 -3.88
N TRP A 20 -4.97 9.43 -4.08
CA TRP A 20 -6.03 8.59 -3.56
C TRP A 20 -6.15 8.65 -2.02
N ARG A 21 -5.01 8.67 -1.30
CA ARG A 21 -5.00 8.82 0.17
C ARG A 21 -5.54 10.18 0.64
N ARG A 22 -5.39 11.25 -0.15
CA ARG A 22 -5.96 12.57 0.16
C ARG A 22 -7.48 12.60 -0.03
N GLU A 23 -7.99 11.89 -1.03
CA GLU A 23 -9.42 11.79 -1.31
C GLU A 23 -10.15 10.83 -0.36
N HIS A 24 -9.43 9.81 0.13
CA HIS A 24 -9.99 8.75 0.98
C HIS A 24 -9.20 8.52 2.29
N PRO A 25 -9.04 9.54 3.15
CA PRO A 25 -8.28 9.41 4.40
C PRO A 25 -8.90 8.39 5.38
N GLN A 26 -10.22 8.22 5.35
CA GLN A 26 -10.98 7.30 6.21
C GLN A 26 -10.88 5.83 5.78
N ILE A 27 -10.51 5.57 4.52
CA ILE A 27 -10.34 4.19 4.03
C ILE A 27 -9.00 3.68 4.56
N LYS A 28 -9.02 2.51 5.19
CA LYS A 28 -7.82 1.79 5.60
C LYS A 28 -7.34 0.94 4.44
N PRO A 29 -6.22 1.26 3.80
CA PRO A 29 -5.70 0.42 2.74
C PRO A 29 -5.30 -0.94 3.30
N ASP A 30 -5.91 -1.98 2.75
CA ASP A 30 -5.51 -3.36 2.95
C ASP A 30 -4.40 -3.70 1.95
N LEU A 31 -3.17 -3.80 2.46
CA LEU A 31 -1.97 -4.20 1.73
C LEU A 31 -1.48 -5.57 2.20
N ASP A 32 -2.38 -6.38 2.78
CA ASP A 32 -2.04 -7.67 3.36
C ASP A 32 -1.58 -8.67 2.28
N HIS A 33 -0.39 -9.23 2.44
CA HIS A 33 0.29 -10.06 1.42
C HIS A 33 0.60 -9.35 0.09
N ALA A 34 0.59 -8.01 0.06
CA ALA A 34 1.15 -7.28 -1.07
C ALA A 34 2.62 -7.69 -1.25
N LEU A 35 2.98 -8.17 -2.46
CA LEU A 35 4.38 -8.32 -2.85
C LEU A 35 4.94 -6.91 -3.05
N LEU A 36 5.34 -6.29 -1.94
CA LEU A 36 6.01 -4.99 -1.92
C LEU A 36 7.51 -5.13 -2.27
N GLU A 37 7.99 -6.36 -2.48
CA GLU A 37 9.33 -6.63 -3.00
C GLU A 37 9.44 -6.00 -4.40
N ASN A 38 10.25 -4.95 -4.49
CA ASN A 38 10.54 -4.10 -5.67
C ASN A 38 9.62 -2.91 -5.94
N ILE A 39 8.68 -2.56 -5.07
CA ILE A 39 8.00 -1.26 -5.19
C ILE A 39 8.81 -0.21 -4.44
N TYR A 40 9.29 0.81 -5.15
CA TYR A 40 9.90 2.00 -4.54
C TYR A 40 8.82 2.80 -3.80
N LEU A 41 8.59 2.46 -2.53
CA LEU A 41 7.61 3.12 -1.66
C LEU A 41 8.17 4.36 -0.97
N SER A 42 9.40 4.77 -1.26
CA SER A 42 10.01 5.99 -0.72
C SER A 42 9.07 7.19 -0.94
N ASN A 43 8.66 7.85 0.14
CA ASN A 43 7.66 8.94 0.21
C ASN A 43 6.17 8.57 0.03
N SER A 44 5.80 7.29 0.12
CA SER A 44 4.39 6.87 0.12
C SER A 44 3.72 7.12 1.45
N ASN A 45 2.53 7.71 1.45
CA ASN A 45 1.71 7.85 2.66
C ASN A 45 1.02 6.51 2.99
N LEU A 46 1.69 5.68 3.79
CA LEU A 46 1.19 4.38 4.25
C LEU A 46 0.51 4.45 5.62
N SER A 47 0.17 5.64 6.10
CA SER A 47 -0.42 5.85 7.43
C SER A 47 -1.72 5.06 7.57
N GLY A 48 -1.82 4.20 8.59
CA GLY A 48 -3.01 3.39 8.86
C GLY A 48 -3.23 2.21 7.91
N ALA A 49 -2.28 1.93 7.01
CA ALA A 49 -2.30 0.72 6.20
C ALA A 49 -2.09 -0.51 7.08
N SER A 50 -2.85 -1.57 6.82
CA SER A 50 -2.65 -2.86 7.49
C SER A 50 -1.66 -3.69 6.69
N PHE A 51 -0.48 -3.93 7.27
CA PHE A 51 0.51 -4.86 6.75
C PHE A 51 0.50 -6.11 7.62
N ARG A 52 -0.15 -7.18 7.16
CA ARG A 52 0.11 -8.52 7.66
C ARG A 52 1.16 -9.18 6.76
N GLY A 53 2.26 -8.46 6.55
CA GLY A 53 3.48 -9.06 6.02
C GLY A 53 3.95 -10.11 7.02
N ARG A 54 3.99 -11.37 6.60
CA ARG A 54 4.60 -12.46 7.37
C ARG A 54 6.05 -12.04 7.62
N ILE A 55 6.36 -11.59 8.84
CA ILE A 55 7.74 -11.34 9.24
C ILE A 55 8.39 -12.72 9.38
N PHE A 56 8.90 -13.28 8.28
CA PHE A 56 9.84 -14.36 8.41
C PHE A 56 11.16 -13.76 8.89
N ARG A 57 11.31 -13.73 10.22
CA ARG A 57 12.64 -13.69 10.82
C ARG A 57 13.20 -15.11 10.65
N THR A 58 14.03 -15.31 9.64
CA THR A 58 15.02 -16.41 9.64
C THR A 58 16.19 -16.05 10.53
#